data_AF-A0A1A0HEI2-F1
#
_entry.id   AF-A0A1A0HEI2-F1
#
_cell.length_a   1.000
_cell.length_b   1.000
_cell.length_c   1.000
_cell.angle_alpha   90.00
_cell.angle_beta   90.00
_cell.angle_gamma   90.00
#
_symmetry.space_group_name_H-M   'P 1'
#
loop_
_entity.id
_entity.type
_entity.pdbx_description
1 polymer ?
#
loop_
_entity_poly.entity_id
_entity_poly.type
_entity_poly.pdbx_seq_one_letter_code
_entity_poly.pdbx_strand_id
1 'polypeptide(L)'
;RVLEWLYSFSLAILLLFTLALVVVTPVDVIIQTQGALSLGLKLFIIIGAHALFLFLALVYYFSRLFNTRVLINQIPAKSVYLPLEPHDLPEPTRAHITANLRRCLGDIRVRAGPLNNPTERFDYAGRAPPLYIQQRNVRLGFANEISGLPENCVFQDVVNSIGLKIKADGLFAGSFTIPRHYTFREIILAMVQEIEDEGHLDDDLATTARLVVAAYERFKFGRAPIRHADLTAFLARLEQLMNI
;
A
#
# COMPACT_ATOMS: atom_id res chain seq x y z
N ARG A 1 4.81 29.19 -17.29
CA ARG A 1 4.48 28.27 -18.41
C ARG A 1 4.76 28.88 -19.78
N VAL A 2 4.00 29.87 -20.28
CA VAL A 2 4.26 30.46 -21.62
C VAL A 2 5.63 31.18 -21.69
N LEU A 3 5.98 31.94 -20.65
CA LEU A 3 7.29 32.63 -20.56
C LEU A 3 8.47 31.65 -20.44
N GLU A 4 8.30 30.53 -19.74
CA GLU A 4 9.33 29.48 -19.63
C GLU A 4 9.55 28.76 -20.95
N TRP A 5 8.47 28.53 -21.72
CA TRP A 5 8.53 27.93 -23.05
C TRP A 5 9.23 28.86 -24.05
N LEU A 6 8.88 30.15 -24.03
CA LEU A 6 9.51 31.16 -24.88
C LEU A 6 11.00 31.33 -24.55
N TYR A 7 11.37 31.30 -23.27
CA TYR A 7 12.76 31.35 -22.83
C TYR A 7 13.56 30.11 -23.27
N SER A 8 12.98 28.91 -23.15
CA SER A 8 13.64 27.68 -23.57
C SER A 8 13.83 27.62 -25.10
N PHE A 9 12.83 28.06 -25.85
CA PHE A 9 12.87 28.09 -27.30
C PHE A 9 13.85 29.14 -27.84
N SER A 10 13.88 30.35 -27.25
CA SER A 10 14.84 31.39 -27.65
C SER A 10 16.27 30.97 -27.35
N LEU A 11 16.51 30.29 -26.22
CA LEU A 11 17.82 29.77 -25.86
C LEU A 11 18.29 28.69 -26.84
N ALA A 12 17.39 27.81 -27.29
CA ALA A 12 17.71 26.79 -28.30
C ALA A 12 18.11 27.41 -29.65
N ILE A 13 17.38 28.44 -30.12
CA ILE A 13 17.71 29.16 -31.35
C ILE A 13 19.06 29.87 -31.23
N LEU A 14 19.30 30.56 -30.11
CA LEU A 14 20.56 31.29 -29.88
C LEU A 14 21.76 30.34 -29.80
N LEU A 15 21.57 29.14 -29.23
CA LEU A 15 22.57 28.07 -29.21
C LEU A 15 22.89 27.54 -30.61
N LEU A 16 21.87 27.31 -31.45
CA LEU A 16 22.09 26.89 -32.85
C LEU A 16 22.83 27.97 -33.65
N PHE A 17 22.48 29.25 -33.45
CA PHE A 17 23.11 30.37 -34.14
C PHE A 17 24.57 30.53 -33.73
N THR A 18 24.87 30.43 -32.43
CA THR A 18 26.25 30.49 -31.94
C THR A 18 27.09 29.30 -32.42
N LEU A 19 26.51 28.09 -32.47
CA LEU A 19 27.19 26.93 -33.06
C LEU A 19 27.51 27.14 -34.54
N ALA A 20 26.56 27.69 -35.32
CA ALA A 20 26.77 28.00 -36.72
C ALA A 20 27.91 29.03 -36.92
N LEU A 21 27.95 30.10 -36.12
CA LEU A 21 29.02 31.11 -36.19
C LEU A 21 30.40 30.53 -35.83
N VAL A 22 30.45 29.63 -34.84
CA VAL A 22 31.68 28.92 -34.46
C VAL A 22 32.19 28.01 -35.58
N VAL A 23 31.31 27.45 -36.41
CA VAL A 23 31.70 26.60 -37.56
C VAL A 23 32.06 27.43 -38.80
N VAL A 24 31.39 28.56 -39.03
CA VAL A 24 31.66 29.42 -40.20
C VAL A 24 33.07 30.01 -40.15
N THR A 25 33.55 30.40 -38.97
CA THR A 25 34.88 31.00 -38.78
C THR A 25 36.06 30.11 -39.22
N PRO A 26 36.18 28.81 -38.85
CA PRO A 26 37.24 27.95 -39.37
C PRO A 26 37.07 27.66 -40.86
N VAL A 27 35.84 27.50 -41.36
CA VAL A 27 35.57 27.25 -42.79
C VAL A 27 36.03 28.42 -43.66
N ASP A 28 35.69 29.65 -43.26
CA ASP A 28 36.09 30.87 -43.98
C ASP A 28 37.62 31.01 -44.04
N VAL A 29 38.31 30.74 -42.94
CA VAL A 29 39.77 30.85 -42.91
C VAL A 29 40.44 29.72 -43.71
N ILE A 30 39.87 28.51 -43.76
CA ILE A 30 40.36 27.44 -44.64
C ILE A 30 40.28 27.89 -46.11
N ILE A 31 39.17 28.49 -46.53
CA ILE A 31 38.99 28.98 -47.90
C ILE A 31 39.99 30.10 -48.21
N GLN A 32 40.16 31.07 -47.30
CA GLN A 32 41.10 32.19 -47.50
C GLN A 32 42.58 31.77 -47.52
N THR A 33 42.93 30.63 -46.92
CA THR A 33 44.32 30.15 -46.85
C THR A 33 44.74 29.27 -48.02
N GLN A 34 43.81 28.84 -48.89
CA GLN A 34 44.09 27.96 -50.05
C GLN A 34 44.96 28.58 -51.17
N GLY A 35 45.47 29.82 -51.02
CA GLY A 35 46.33 30.49 -52.01
C GLY A 35 47.59 31.16 -51.47
N ALA A 36 47.95 30.98 -50.18
CA ALA A 36 49.06 31.72 -49.55
C ALA A 36 50.32 30.85 -49.34
N LEU A 37 51.52 31.41 -49.61
CA LEU A 37 52.82 30.72 -49.48
C LEU A 37 53.17 30.21 -48.06
N SER A 38 52.50 30.71 -47.01
CA SER A 38 52.74 30.34 -45.59
C SER A 38 51.61 29.49 -45.00
N LEU A 39 51.07 28.58 -45.81
CA LEU A 39 49.88 27.77 -45.54
C LEU A 39 49.96 26.96 -44.24
N GLY A 40 51.11 26.34 -43.95
CA GLY A 40 51.27 25.45 -42.79
C GLY A 40 51.23 26.15 -41.43
N LEU A 41 51.90 27.30 -41.30
CA LEU A 41 51.97 28.03 -40.02
C LEU A 41 50.62 28.65 -39.63
N LYS A 42 49.89 29.19 -40.60
CA LYS A 42 48.57 29.78 -40.36
C LYS A 42 47.55 28.73 -39.93
N LEU A 43 47.46 27.61 -40.65
CA LEU A 43 46.56 26.51 -40.29
C LEU A 43 46.89 25.92 -38.91
N PHE A 44 48.17 25.77 -38.56
CA PHE A 44 48.58 25.25 -37.26
C PHE A 44 48.10 26.13 -36.09
N ILE A 45 48.25 27.45 -36.19
CA ILE A 45 47.79 28.40 -35.16
C ILE A 45 46.27 28.34 -35.00
N ILE A 46 45.53 28.23 -36.11
CA ILE A 46 44.06 28.20 -36.11
C ILE A 46 43.55 26.90 -35.50
N ILE A 47 44.08 25.76 -35.93
CA ILE A 47 43.73 24.44 -35.37
C ILE A 47 44.05 24.43 -33.87
N GLY A 48 45.20 24.99 -33.47
CA GLY A 48 45.56 25.16 -32.07
C GLY A 48 44.57 26.01 -31.27
N ALA A 49 44.14 27.15 -31.83
CA ALA A 49 43.14 28.01 -31.19
C ALA A 49 41.77 27.34 -31.06
N HIS A 50 41.31 26.61 -32.08
CA HIS A 50 40.04 25.88 -32.04
C HIS A 50 40.09 24.67 -31.10
N ALA A 51 41.21 23.94 -31.06
CA ALA A 51 41.42 22.85 -30.12
C ALA A 51 41.42 23.35 -28.68
N LEU A 52 42.07 24.49 -28.40
CA LEU A 52 42.05 25.12 -27.08
C LEU A 52 40.64 25.61 -26.70
N PHE A 53 39.92 26.21 -27.64
CA PHE A 53 38.53 26.63 -27.42
C PHE A 53 37.61 25.43 -27.11
N LEU A 54 37.71 24.35 -27.89
CA LEU A 54 36.96 23.12 -27.66
C LEU A 54 37.28 22.54 -26.27
N PHE A 55 38.55 22.52 -25.89
CA PHE A 55 38.97 22.04 -24.57
C PHE A 55 38.36 22.87 -23.44
N LEU A 56 38.40 24.20 -23.53
CA LEU A 56 37.79 25.10 -22.54
C LEU A 56 36.27 24.93 -22.48
N ALA A 57 35.61 24.79 -23.63
CA ALA A 57 34.17 24.56 -23.70
C ALA A 57 33.78 23.22 -23.04
N LEU A 58 34.58 22.17 -23.24
CA LEU A 58 34.38 20.86 -22.63
C LEU A 58 34.56 20.92 -21.11
N VAL A 59 35.61 21.58 -20.61
CA VAL A 59 35.82 21.82 -19.18
C VAL A 59 34.64 22.57 -18.56
N TYR A 60 34.16 23.64 -19.23
CA TYR A 60 32.99 24.39 -18.77
C TYR A 60 31.72 23.53 -18.72
N TYR A 61 31.48 22.71 -19.75
CA TYR A 61 30.34 21.80 -19.81
C TYR A 61 30.36 20.77 -18.67
N PHE A 62 31.51 20.11 -18.45
CA PHE A 62 31.65 19.13 -17.37
C PHE A 62 31.53 19.78 -15.99
N SER A 63 32.09 20.98 -15.79
CA SER A 63 31.91 21.76 -14.55
C SER A 63 30.43 22.03 -14.27
N ARG A 64 29.68 22.49 -15.27
CA ARG A 64 28.22 22.70 -15.15
C ARG A 64 27.48 21.40 -14.82
N LEU A 65 27.80 20.31 -15.51
CA LEU A 65 27.17 19.01 -15.30
C LEU A 65 27.43 18.49 -13.87
N PHE A 66 28.67 18.61 -13.39
CA PHE A 66 29.05 18.20 -12.05
C PHE A 66 28.34 19.03 -10.99
N ASN A 67 28.37 20.36 -11.10
CA ASN A 67 27.69 21.27 -10.17
C ASN A 67 26.18 20.99 -10.10
N THR A 68 25.54 20.74 -11.25
CA THR A 68 24.11 20.43 -11.30
C THR A 68 23.80 19.11 -10.59
N ARG A 69 24.62 18.07 -10.80
CA ARG A 69 24.45 16.78 -10.11
C ARG A 69 24.67 16.89 -8.61
N VAL A 70 25.67 17.65 -8.16
CA VAL A 70 25.92 17.89 -6.75
C VAL A 70 24.72 18.58 -6.10
N LEU A 71 24.18 19.62 -6.73
CA LEU A 71 22.99 20.34 -6.23
C LEU A 71 21.74 19.45 -6.15
N ILE A 72 21.50 18.60 -7.16
CA ILE A 72 20.35 17.68 -7.13
C ILE A 72 20.53 16.61 -6.03
N ASN A 73 21.75 16.10 -5.85
CA ASN A 73 22.04 15.12 -4.81
C ASN A 73 21.96 15.71 -3.38
N GLN A 74 22.07 17.04 -3.25
CA GLN A 74 21.86 17.73 -1.98
C GLN A 74 20.37 17.86 -1.61
N ILE A 75 19.44 17.65 -2.56
CA ILE A 75 18.02 17.58 -2.24
C ILE A 75 17.76 16.21 -1.57
N PRO A 76 17.34 16.17 -0.29
CA PRO A 76 17.17 14.91 0.43
C PRO A 76 16.03 14.10 -0.20
N ALA A 77 16.38 13.06 -0.97
CA ALA A 77 15.42 12.21 -1.67
C ALA A 77 14.59 11.27 -0.75
N LYS A 78 14.89 11.21 0.55
CA LYS A 78 14.37 10.17 1.46
C LYS A 78 13.55 10.67 2.66
N SER A 79 13.52 11.97 2.93
CA SER A 79 12.65 12.54 3.95
C SER A 79 11.87 13.68 3.32
N VAL A 80 10.55 13.69 3.50
CA VAL A 80 9.71 14.85 3.21
C VAL A 80 10.29 16.01 4.02
N TYR A 81 11.16 16.80 3.39
CA TYR A 81 11.76 17.95 4.02
C TYR A 81 10.63 18.92 4.33
N LEU A 82 10.45 19.18 5.62
CA LEU A 82 9.46 20.11 6.13
C LEU A 82 10.24 21.33 6.63
N PRO A 83 10.11 22.49 5.97
CA PRO A 83 10.94 23.67 6.25
C PRO A 83 10.54 24.33 7.58
N LEU A 84 10.91 23.69 8.68
CA LEU A 84 10.60 24.12 10.03
C LEU A 84 11.83 24.66 10.76
N GLU A 85 13.02 24.59 10.16
CA GLU A 85 14.23 25.11 10.78
C GLU A 85 14.25 26.65 10.73
N PRO A 86 14.92 27.33 11.68
CA PRO A 86 14.90 28.79 11.79
C PRO A 86 15.38 29.56 10.56
N HIS A 87 16.12 28.92 9.66
CA HIS A 87 16.69 29.54 8.47
C HIS A 87 15.98 29.14 7.17
N ASP A 88 14.98 28.27 7.25
CA ASP A 88 14.28 27.75 6.07
C ASP A 88 13.22 28.70 5.54
N LEU A 89 12.46 29.32 6.45
CA LEU A 89 11.33 30.18 6.15
C LEU A 89 11.31 31.42 7.04
N PRO A 90 10.75 32.54 6.55
CA PRO A 90 10.45 33.69 7.39
C PRO A 90 9.59 33.27 8.60
N GLU A 91 9.91 33.83 9.76
CA GLU A 91 9.24 33.52 11.02
C GLU A 91 7.71 33.52 10.98
N PRO A 92 7.01 34.52 10.37
CA PRO A 92 5.55 34.50 10.34
C PRO A 92 4.99 33.30 9.56
N THR A 93 5.64 32.91 8.46
CA THR A 93 5.22 31.77 7.64
C THR A 93 5.46 30.46 8.39
N ARG A 94 6.61 30.33 9.05
CA ARG A 94 6.97 29.18 9.87
C ARG A 94 6.00 28.98 11.03
N ALA A 95 5.68 30.07 11.73
CA ALA A 95 4.71 30.07 12.83
C ALA A 95 3.31 29.66 12.33
N HIS A 96 2.87 30.17 11.18
CA HIS A 96 1.58 29.82 10.59
C HIS A 96 1.48 28.34 10.21
N ILE A 97 2.51 27.81 9.53
CA ILE A 97 2.58 26.38 9.16
C ILE A 97 2.55 25.52 10.43
N THR A 98 3.38 25.86 11.42
CA THR A 98 3.46 25.12 12.68
C THR A 98 2.12 25.13 13.42
N ALA A 99 1.44 26.28 13.47
CA ALA A 99 0.12 26.41 14.08
C ALA A 99 -0.94 25.55 13.36
N ASN A 100 -0.93 25.54 12.03
CA ASN A 100 -1.83 24.69 11.25
C ASN A 100 -1.55 23.21 11.45
N LEU A 101 -0.28 22.78 11.47
CA LEU A 101 0.10 21.39 11.74
C LEU A 101 -0.35 20.94 13.13
N ARG A 102 -0.16 21.80 14.15
CA ARG A 102 -0.66 21.55 15.51
C ARG A 102 -2.18 21.45 15.54
N ARG A 103 -2.90 22.34 14.83
CA ARG A 103 -4.35 22.28 14.70
C ARG A 103 -4.82 20.99 14.02
N CYS A 104 -4.14 20.57 12.96
CA CYS A 104 -4.45 19.32 12.25
C CYS A 104 -4.30 18.10 13.16
N LEU A 105 -3.21 18.03 13.93
CA LEU A 105 -2.94 16.89 14.81
C LEU A 105 -3.81 16.87 16.08
N GLY A 106 -4.07 18.03 16.66
CA GLY A 106 -4.82 18.16 17.92
C GLY A 106 -6.33 18.13 17.72
N ASP A 107 -6.85 18.95 16.80
CA ASP A 107 -8.29 19.18 16.68
C ASP A 107 -8.89 18.38 15.51
N ILE A 108 -8.34 18.52 14.31
CA ILE A 108 -8.92 17.91 13.10
C ILE A 108 -8.80 16.39 13.15
N ARG A 109 -7.65 15.84 13.55
CA ARG A 109 -7.46 14.38 13.69
C ARG A 109 -8.44 13.78 14.70
N VAL A 110 -8.79 14.52 15.75
CA VAL A 110 -9.72 14.05 16.78
C VAL A 110 -11.15 14.13 16.28
N ARG A 111 -11.55 15.23 15.63
CA ARG A 111 -12.93 15.42 15.15
C ARG A 111 -13.27 14.62 13.89
N ALA A 112 -12.35 14.57 12.93
CA ALA A 112 -12.57 13.94 11.64
C ALA A 112 -12.06 12.50 11.59
N GLY A 113 -11.28 12.07 12.58
CA GLY A 113 -10.72 10.73 12.61
C GLY A 113 -11.80 9.69 12.91
N PRO A 114 -12.06 8.71 12.03
CA PRO A 114 -13.08 7.67 12.28
C PRO A 114 -12.79 6.94 13.61
N LEU A 115 -11.52 6.72 13.93
CA LEU A 115 -11.08 6.09 15.19
C LEU A 115 -11.48 6.85 16.46
N ASN A 116 -11.88 8.12 16.39
CA ASN A 116 -12.31 8.88 17.56
C ASN A 116 -13.83 8.98 17.67
N ASN A 117 -14.58 8.41 16.72
CA ASN A 117 -16.05 8.44 16.75
C ASN A 117 -16.62 7.53 17.87
N PRO A 118 -17.21 8.07 18.95
CA PRO A 118 -17.67 7.26 20.08
C PRO A 118 -18.96 6.47 19.78
N THR A 119 -19.64 6.73 18.66
CA THR A 119 -20.93 6.10 18.34
C THR A 119 -20.83 4.88 17.45
N GLU A 120 -19.72 4.73 16.72
CA GLU A 120 -19.56 3.68 15.71
C GLU A 120 -18.55 2.60 16.13
N ARG A 121 -18.99 1.35 15.93
CA ARG A 121 -18.18 0.14 16.03
C ARG A 121 -17.59 -0.20 14.66
N PHE A 122 -16.28 -0.37 14.58
CA PHE A 122 -15.58 -0.71 13.34
C PHE A 122 -15.41 -2.21 13.19
N ASP A 123 -16.49 -2.88 12.80
CA ASP A 123 -16.46 -4.30 12.46
C ASP A 123 -16.74 -4.47 10.96
N TYR A 124 -15.96 -5.34 10.33
CA TYR A 124 -16.10 -5.65 8.92
C TYR A 124 -16.69 -7.05 8.76
N ALA A 125 -17.70 -7.21 7.91
CA ALA A 125 -18.20 -8.53 7.58
C ALA A 125 -17.14 -9.31 6.80
N GLY A 126 -16.96 -10.59 7.17
CA GLY A 126 -16.03 -11.52 6.54
C GLY A 126 -14.64 -11.58 7.17
N ARG A 127 -14.27 -10.62 8.04
CA ARG A 127 -12.95 -10.59 8.67
C ARG A 127 -12.96 -10.01 10.08
N ALA A 128 -12.17 -10.59 10.98
CA ALA A 128 -11.87 -9.99 12.28
C ALA A 128 -11.10 -8.67 12.11
N PRO A 129 -11.50 -7.59 12.81
CA PRO A 129 -10.77 -6.33 12.74
C PRO A 129 -9.34 -6.47 13.31
N PRO A 130 -8.42 -5.57 12.98
CA PRO A 130 -7.06 -5.59 13.54
C PRO A 130 -7.07 -5.27 15.04
N LEU A 131 -6.01 -5.65 15.75
CA LEU A 131 -5.95 -5.60 17.22
C LEU A 131 -6.28 -4.21 17.80
N TYR A 132 -5.76 -3.14 17.20
CA TYR A 132 -5.99 -1.77 17.67
C TYR A 132 -7.46 -1.34 17.59
N ILE A 133 -8.22 -1.87 16.61
CA ILE A 133 -9.67 -1.65 16.51
C ILE A 133 -10.41 -2.48 17.54
N GLN A 134 -10.01 -3.73 17.76
CA GLN A 134 -10.60 -4.58 18.79
C GLN A 134 -10.45 -3.95 20.19
N GLN A 135 -9.23 -3.52 20.54
CA GLN A 135 -8.95 -2.82 21.80
C GLN A 135 -9.74 -1.53 21.93
N ARG A 136 -9.88 -0.78 20.84
CA ARG A 136 -10.70 0.44 20.79
C ARG A 136 -12.18 0.12 21.08
N ASN A 137 -12.73 -0.90 20.43
CA ASN A 137 -14.13 -1.28 20.60
C ASN A 137 -14.41 -1.70 22.05
N VAL A 138 -13.49 -2.43 22.69
CA VAL A 138 -13.56 -2.75 24.12
C VAL A 138 -13.49 -1.50 24.99
N ARG A 139 -12.51 -0.61 24.73
CA ARG A 139 -12.35 0.65 25.48
C ARG A 139 -13.58 1.56 25.42
N LEU A 140 -14.30 1.54 24.30
CA LEU A 140 -15.53 2.33 24.11
C LEU A 140 -16.80 1.59 24.58
N GLY A 141 -16.68 0.37 25.12
CA GLY A 141 -17.81 -0.40 25.65
C GLY A 141 -18.68 -1.05 24.58
N PHE A 142 -18.25 -1.12 23.31
CA PHE A 142 -18.98 -1.81 22.24
C PHE A 142 -18.89 -3.34 22.32
N ALA A 143 -17.91 -3.84 23.07
CA ALA A 143 -17.70 -5.26 23.33
C ALA A 143 -17.15 -5.43 24.75
N ASN A 144 -17.56 -6.50 25.43
CA ASN A 144 -17.06 -6.82 26.77
C ASN A 144 -15.62 -7.35 26.71
N GLU A 145 -15.25 -8.02 25.61
CA GLU A 145 -13.96 -8.67 25.44
C GLU A 145 -13.40 -8.48 24.02
N ILE A 146 -12.08 -8.60 23.89
CA ILE A 146 -11.41 -8.69 22.59
C ILE A 146 -11.97 -9.90 21.88
N SER A 147 -12.34 -9.76 20.61
CA SER A 147 -12.83 -10.89 19.81
C SER A 147 -11.82 -12.02 19.94
N GLY A 148 -12.19 -13.17 20.53
CA GLY A 148 -11.30 -14.32 20.74
C GLY A 148 -10.73 -14.95 19.46
N LEU A 149 -10.94 -14.30 18.31
CA LEU A 149 -10.39 -14.63 17.00
C LEU A 149 -9.12 -13.81 16.74
N PRO A 150 -8.09 -14.41 16.11
CA PRO A 150 -6.87 -13.70 15.72
C PRO A 150 -7.14 -12.46 14.85
N GLU A 151 -6.23 -11.50 14.88
CA GLU A 151 -6.32 -10.32 14.04
C GLU A 151 -6.36 -10.67 12.55
N ASN A 152 -7.17 -9.92 11.79
CA ASN A 152 -7.35 -10.12 10.35
C ASN A 152 -7.80 -11.53 9.92
N CYS A 153 -8.31 -12.34 10.85
CA CYS A 153 -8.82 -13.67 10.57
C CYS A 153 -10.01 -13.61 9.61
N VAL A 154 -9.96 -14.36 8.51
CA VAL A 154 -11.05 -14.46 7.54
C VAL A 154 -12.04 -15.51 8.02
N PHE A 155 -13.29 -15.11 8.23
CA PHE A 155 -14.31 -16.00 8.81
C PHE A 155 -14.62 -17.22 7.93
N GLN A 156 -14.52 -17.05 6.60
CA GLN A 156 -14.70 -18.15 5.66
C GLN A 156 -13.68 -19.27 5.88
N ASP A 157 -12.42 -18.90 6.15
CA ASP A 157 -11.34 -19.85 6.34
C ASP A 157 -11.51 -20.62 7.65
N VAL A 158 -12.06 -19.99 8.69
CA VAL A 158 -12.43 -20.66 9.94
C VAL A 158 -13.48 -21.74 9.68
N VAL A 159 -14.57 -21.41 8.99
CA VAL A 159 -15.65 -22.37 8.68
C VAL A 159 -15.14 -23.51 7.78
N ASN A 160 -14.32 -23.18 6.78
CA ASN A 160 -13.71 -24.17 5.90
C ASN A 160 -12.75 -25.09 6.66
N SER A 161 -11.92 -24.54 7.55
CA SER A 161 -10.99 -25.30 8.38
C SER A 161 -11.73 -26.26 9.30
N ILE A 162 -12.81 -25.81 9.96
CA ILE A 162 -13.66 -26.66 10.80
C ILE A 162 -14.25 -27.81 9.99
N GLY A 163 -14.85 -27.51 8.83
CA GLY A 163 -15.42 -28.54 7.96
C GLY A 163 -14.39 -29.54 7.44
N LEU A 164 -13.16 -29.08 7.14
CA LEU A 164 -12.06 -29.95 6.73
C LEU A 164 -11.58 -30.83 7.88
N LYS A 165 -11.41 -30.25 9.08
CA LYS A 165 -10.92 -30.95 10.28
C LYS A 165 -11.87 -32.07 10.68
N ILE A 166 -13.18 -31.79 10.70
CA ILE A 166 -14.23 -32.78 10.98
C ILE A 166 -14.23 -33.91 9.93
N LYS A 167 -13.94 -33.58 8.67
CA LYS A 167 -13.83 -34.59 7.60
C LYS A 167 -12.56 -35.43 7.69
N ALA A 168 -11.45 -34.83 8.11
CA ALA A 168 -10.13 -35.44 8.10
C ALA A 168 -9.86 -36.31 9.34
N ASP A 169 -10.18 -35.80 10.52
CA ASP A 169 -9.78 -36.45 11.79
C ASP A 169 -10.85 -37.41 12.32
N GLY A 170 -12.01 -37.51 11.66
CA GLY A 170 -13.22 -37.91 12.39
C GLY A 170 -13.56 -36.81 13.39
N LEU A 171 -14.73 -36.85 14.02
CA LEU A 171 -15.00 -35.87 15.07
C LEU A 171 -13.92 -35.97 16.17
N PHE A 172 -13.65 -34.88 16.89
CA PHE A 172 -12.89 -34.92 18.16
C PHE A 172 -13.58 -35.75 19.26
N ALA A 173 -14.65 -36.49 18.92
CA ALA A 173 -15.41 -37.38 19.77
C ALA A 173 -15.46 -38.80 19.16
N GLY A 174 -15.50 -39.79 20.04
CA GLY A 174 -15.32 -41.23 19.84
C GLY A 174 -15.82 -41.87 18.55
N SER A 175 -15.04 -42.84 18.07
CA SER A 175 -15.40 -44.03 17.28
C SER A 175 -16.34 -43.93 16.06
N PHE A 176 -16.71 -42.74 15.57
CA PHE A 176 -17.55 -42.64 14.38
C PHE A 176 -16.73 -42.73 13.09
N THR A 177 -16.92 -43.79 12.30
CA THR A 177 -16.25 -43.95 11.00
C THR A 177 -16.95 -43.13 9.92
N ILE A 178 -16.49 -41.90 9.70
CA ILE A 178 -17.05 -41.00 8.69
C ILE A 178 -16.67 -41.47 7.27
N PRO A 179 -17.63 -41.75 6.37
CA PRO A 179 -17.35 -42.04 4.97
C PRO A 179 -16.73 -40.84 4.24
N ARG A 180 -15.68 -41.08 3.43
CA ARG A 180 -14.92 -40.02 2.73
C ARG A 180 -15.74 -39.15 1.77
N HIS A 181 -16.88 -39.66 1.31
CA HIS A 181 -17.76 -38.96 0.38
C HIS A 181 -18.77 -38.04 1.07
N TYR A 182 -18.90 -38.09 2.40
CA TYR A 182 -19.85 -37.25 3.11
C TYR A 182 -19.39 -35.79 3.14
N THR A 183 -20.36 -34.91 2.92
CA THR A 183 -20.29 -33.47 3.14
C THR A 183 -20.53 -33.16 4.61
N PHE A 184 -20.13 -31.97 5.07
CA PHE A 184 -20.35 -31.55 6.46
C PHE A 184 -21.82 -31.70 6.91
N ARG A 185 -22.77 -31.37 6.03
CA ARG A 185 -24.20 -31.56 6.28
C ARG A 185 -24.54 -33.03 6.52
N GLU A 186 -24.07 -33.93 5.67
CA GLU A 186 -24.32 -35.36 5.79
C GLU A 186 -23.65 -35.95 7.03
N ILE A 187 -22.48 -35.44 7.42
CA ILE A 187 -21.81 -35.85 8.67
C ILE A 187 -22.68 -35.51 9.88
N ILE A 188 -23.15 -34.26 9.99
CA ILE A 188 -23.99 -33.84 11.12
C ILE A 188 -25.31 -34.62 11.14
N LEU A 189 -25.95 -34.85 9.99
CA LEU A 189 -27.19 -35.63 9.92
C LEU A 189 -26.97 -37.10 10.32
N ALA A 190 -25.85 -37.70 9.90
CA ALA A 190 -25.52 -39.08 10.28
C ALA A 190 -25.26 -39.21 11.78
N MET A 191 -24.59 -38.22 12.40
CA MET A 191 -24.42 -38.17 13.86
C MET A 191 -25.75 -38.07 14.60
N VAL A 192 -26.66 -37.20 14.13
CA VAL A 192 -27.99 -37.07 14.76
C VAL A 192 -28.77 -38.37 14.66
N GLN A 193 -28.68 -39.06 13.52
CA GLN A 193 -29.35 -40.35 13.33
C GLN A 193 -28.79 -41.44 14.25
N GLU A 194 -27.48 -41.47 14.48
CA GLU A 194 -26.87 -42.43 15.42
C GLU A 194 -27.30 -42.16 16.87
N ILE A 195 -27.36 -40.90 17.29
CA ILE A 195 -27.87 -40.51 18.62
C ILE A 195 -29.37 -40.85 18.76
N GLU A 196 -30.14 -40.77 17.67
CA GLU A 196 -31.54 -41.20 17.60
C GLU A 196 -31.65 -42.73 17.76
N ASP A 197 -30.80 -43.49 17.09
CA ASP A 197 -30.75 -44.96 17.19
C ASP A 197 -30.37 -45.43 18.61
N GLU A 198 -29.54 -44.67 19.32
CA GLU A 198 -29.19 -44.90 20.73
C GLU A 198 -30.29 -44.46 21.72
N GLY A 199 -31.33 -43.77 21.25
CA GLY A 199 -32.46 -43.32 22.07
C GLY A 199 -32.17 -42.10 22.97
N HIS A 200 -31.09 -41.38 22.70
CA HIS A 200 -30.64 -40.20 23.46
C HIS A 200 -30.97 -38.86 22.78
N LEU A 201 -31.78 -38.88 21.71
CA LEU A 201 -32.11 -37.67 20.97
C LEU A 201 -33.12 -36.80 21.73
N ASP A 202 -32.66 -35.61 22.11
CA ASP A 202 -33.52 -34.51 22.60
C ASP A 202 -33.97 -33.62 21.43
N ASP A 203 -35.20 -33.07 21.52
CA ASP A 203 -35.77 -32.18 20.51
C ASP A 203 -34.94 -30.89 20.34
N ASP A 204 -34.29 -30.43 21.42
CA ASP A 204 -33.39 -29.26 21.39
C ASP A 204 -32.10 -29.56 20.61
N LEU A 205 -31.57 -30.78 20.73
CA LEU A 205 -30.39 -31.21 20.00
C LEU A 205 -30.67 -31.32 18.50
N ALA A 206 -31.80 -31.94 18.12
CA ALA A 206 -32.23 -32.03 16.73
C ALA A 206 -32.41 -30.64 16.10
N THR A 207 -32.95 -29.68 16.87
CA THR A 207 -33.10 -28.29 16.42
C THR A 207 -31.74 -27.60 16.27
N THR A 208 -30.84 -27.78 17.23
CA THR A 208 -29.48 -27.22 17.19
C THR A 208 -28.70 -27.73 15.99
N ALA A 209 -28.75 -29.03 15.70
CA ALA A 209 -28.10 -29.63 14.54
C ALA A 209 -28.60 -29.03 13.21
N ARG A 210 -29.92 -28.86 13.06
CA ARG A 210 -30.51 -28.21 11.86
C ARG A 210 -30.03 -26.77 11.72
N LEU A 211 -29.95 -26.02 12.81
CA LEU A 211 -29.46 -24.64 12.80
C LEU A 211 -27.97 -24.55 12.45
N VAL A 212 -27.15 -25.48 12.92
CA VAL A 212 -25.72 -25.57 12.58
C VAL A 212 -25.54 -25.86 11.08
N VAL A 213 -26.28 -26.84 10.54
CA VAL A 213 -26.26 -27.17 9.11
C VAL A 213 -26.68 -25.99 8.25
N ALA A 214 -27.82 -25.35 8.59
CA ALA A 214 -28.32 -24.20 7.84
C ALA A 214 -27.33 -23.01 7.87
N ALA A 215 -26.69 -22.76 9.02
CA ALA A 215 -25.67 -21.73 9.15
C ALA A 215 -24.42 -22.06 8.30
N TYR A 216 -23.96 -23.32 8.34
CA TYR A 216 -22.82 -23.77 7.54
C TYR A 216 -23.07 -23.62 6.04
N GLU A 217 -24.24 -24.07 5.54
CA GLU A 217 -24.58 -23.93 4.12
C GLU A 217 -24.66 -22.46 3.70
N ARG A 218 -25.26 -21.61 4.55
CA ARG A 218 -25.30 -20.16 4.32
C ARG A 218 -23.90 -19.56 4.25
N PHE A 219 -22.97 -19.98 5.10
CA PHE A 219 -21.60 -19.47 5.09
C PHE A 219 -20.79 -20.00 3.91
N LYS A 220 -20.98 -21.25 3.51
CA LYS A 220 -20.18 -21.87 2.45
C LYS A 220 -20.64 -21.52 1.04
N PHE A 221 -21.95 -21.45 0.83
CA PHE A 221 -22.55 -21.27 -0.49
C PHE A 221 -23.29 -19.93 -0.65
N GLY A 222 -23.48 -19.19 0.44
CA GLY A 222 -24.11 -17.87 0.40
C GLY A 222 -23.21 -16.82 -0.25
N ARG A 223 -23.85 -15.79 -0.80
CA ARG A 223 -23.15 -14.61 -1.39
C ARG A 223 -22.82 -13.54 -0.36
N ALA A 224 -23.45 -13.57 0.80
CA ALA A 224 -23.30 -12.55 1.82
C ALA A 224 -22.07 -12.82 2.71
N PRO A 225 -21.28 -11.79 3.06
CA PRO A 225 -20.14 -11.97 3.96
C PRO A 225 -20.62 -12.32 5.38
N ILE A 226 -19.88 -13.21 6.03
CA ILE A 226 -20.19 -13.70 7.39
C ILE A 226 -20.04 -12.55 8.38
N ARG A 227 -21.03 -12.30 9.24
CA ARG A 227 -20.89 -11.33 10.33
C ARG A 227 -20.26 -12.00 11.55
N HIS A 228 -19.55 -11.21 12.36
CA HIS A 228 -18.93 -11.71 13.59
C HIS A 228 -19.94 -12.40 14.52
N ALA A 229 -21.09 -11.77 14.77
CA ALA A 229 -22.16 -12.33 15.60
C ALA A 229 -22.74 -13.65 15.05
N ASP A 230 -22.84 -13.77 13.72
CA ASP A 230 -23.30 -15.01 13.07
C ASP A 230 -22.29 -16.15 13.25
N LEU A 231 -20.99 -15.83 13.14
CA LEU A 231 -19.91 -16.80 13.35
C LEU A 231 -19.85 -17.26 14.80
N THR A 232 -19.93 -16.35 15.77
CA THR A 232 -19.90 -16.71 17.20
C THR A 232 -21.08 -17.59 17.59
N ALA A 233 -22.28 -17.28 17.07
CA ALA A 233 -23.47 -18.10 17.31
C ALA A 233 -23.33 -19.50 16.69
N PHE A 234 -22.72 -19.61 15.51
CA PHE A 234 -22.42 -20.89 14.89
C PHE A 234 -21.42 -21.71 15.71
N LEU A 235 -20.32 -21.10 16.17
CA LEU A 235 -19.31 -21.79 16.97
C LEU A 235 -19.88 -22.28 18.31
N ALA A 236 -20.68 -21.47 19.00
CA ALA A 236 -21.32 -21.87 20.26
C ALA A 236 -22.29 -23.06 20.08
N ARG A 237 -23.09 -23.05 19.01
CA ARG A 237 -24.00 -24.17 18.70
C ARG A 237 -23.26 -25.43 18.28
N LEU A 238 -22.15 -25.28 17.55
CA LEU A 238 -21.30 -26.40 17.16
C LEU A 238 -20.66 -27.03 18.41
N GLU A 239 -20.18 -26.22 19.35
CA GLU A 239 -19.64 -26.70 20.62
C GLU A 239 -20.69 -27.46 21.44
N GLN A 240 -21.92 -26.94 21.53
CA GLN A 240 -23.04 -27.64 22.18
C GLN A 240 -23.29 -29.02 21.56
N LEU A 241 -23.21 -29.14 20.23
CA LEU A 241 -23.41 -30.40 19.52
C LEU A 241 -22.23 -31.37 19.68
N MET A 242 -21.02 -30.88 19.95
CA MET A 242 -19.82 -31.71 20.12
C MET A 242 -19.60 -32.19 21.56
N ASN A 243 -20.22 -31.56 22.57
CA ASN A 243 -20.06 -31.91 23.99
C ASN A 243 -21.08 -32.94 24.50
N ILE A 244 -21.64 -33.75 23.58
CA ILE A 244 -22.61 -34.82 23.83
C ILE A 244 -21.90 -36.14 23.65
#